data_AF-A0A2D3WQA6-F1
#
_entry.id   AF-A0A2D3WQA6-F1
#
_cell.length_a   1.000
_cell.length_b   1.000
_cell.length_c   1.000
_cell.angle_alpha   90.00
_cell.angle_beta   90.00
_cell.angle_gamma   90.00
#
_symmetry.space_group_name_H-M   'P 1'
#
loop_
_entity.id
_entity.type
_entity.pdbx_description
1 polymer ?
#
loop_
_entity_poly.entity_id
_entity_poly.type
_entity_poly.pdbx_seq_one_letter_code
_entity_poly.pdbx_strand_id
1 'polypeptide(L)'
;MKEPIYFVMTAVAIFALILLGAVYSPSFTQQQTYLELFFLLGSLLFIFSVLVVFAWIGFKTFALFFMLFLAIMMILFGIEGVLLISALTYTAWGFIFALEVLLFDHGVESAQVWFIQKYDFESFKKEFYAFYPVLGLLYILLELIPHILYRDRLIEFKPSDVLARMEKILK
;
A
#
# COMPACT_ATOMS: atom_id res chain seq x y z
N MET A 1 18.28 6.64 9.74
CA MET A 1 18.40 5.16 9.77
C MET A 1 17.93 4.48 11.08
N LYS A 2 17.38 5.17 12.09
CA LYS A 2 16.92 4.51 13.35
C LYS A 2 15.43 4.13 13.35
N GLU A 3 14.62 4.73 12.50
CA GLU A 3 13.16 4.56 12.44
C GLU A 3 12.67 3.12 12.18
N PRO A 4 13.24 2.32 11.24
CA PRO A 4 12.74 0.96 11.03
C PRO A 4 12.99 0.04 12.22
N ILE A 5 14.04 0.30 13.01
CA ILE A 5 14.36 -0.49 14.20
C ILE A 5 13.31 -0.27 15.30
N TYR A 6 12.88 0.98 15.51
CA TYR A 6 11.82 1.27 16.49
C TYR A 6 10.51 0.60 16.11
N PHE A 7 10.13 0.62 14.83
CA PHE A 7 8.94 -0.07 14.34
C PHE A 7 8.99 -1.59 14.61
N VAL A 8 10.11 -2.23 14.28
CA VAL A 8 10.30 -3.67 14.52
C VAL A 8 10.26 -3.98 16.02
N MET A 9 10.90 -3.18 16.86
CA MET A 9 10.87 -3.37 18.32
C MET A 9 9.46 -3.22 18.90
N THR A 10 8.70 -2.22 18.44
CA THR A 10 7.30 -2.03 18.85
C THR A 10 6.45 -3.22 18.43
N ALA A 11 6.59 -3.71 17.20
CA ALA A 11 5.88 -4.90 16.74
C ALA A 11 6.22 -6.12 17.62
N VAL A 12 7.51 -6.41 17.85
CA VAL A 12 7.95 -7.51 18.70
C VAL A 12 7.41 -7.37 20.13
N ALA A 13 7.41 -6.17 20.70
CA ALA A 13 6.88 -5.92 22.04
C ALA A 13 5.37 -6.22 22.12
N ILE A 14 4.59 -5.81 21.11
CA ILE A 14 3.15 -6.10 21.03
C ILE A 14 2.92 -7.62 20.98
N PHE A 15 3.63 -8.34 20.11
CA PHE A 15 3.50 -9.81 20.02
C PHE A 15 3.93 -10.51 21.32
N ALA A 16 4.99 -10.05 21.97
CA ALA A 16 5.43 -10.58 23.25
C ALA A 16 4.37 -10.35 24.35
N LEU A 17 3.76 -9.17 24.43
CA LEU A 17 2.70 -8.88 25.38
C LEU A 17 1.46 -9.75 25.17
N ILE A 18 1.07 -9.99 23.92
CA ILE A 18 -0.08 -10.85 23.58
C ILE A 18 0.21 -12.30 23.98
N LEU A 19 1.43 -12.80 23.69
CA LEU A 19 1.84 -14.15 24.10
C LEU A 19 1.91 -14.29 25.62
N LEU A 20 2.43 -13.29 26.33
CA LEU A 20 2.40 -13.27 27.80
C LEU A 20 0.96 -13.26 28.31
N GLY A 21 0.07 -12.49 27.68
CA GLY A 21 -1.37 -12.52 27.96
C GLY A 21 -1.99 -13.91 27.79
N ALA A 22 -1.62 -14.64 26.75
CA ALA A 22 -2.08 -16.01 26.51
C ALA A 22 -1.49 -17.03 27.51
N VAL A 23 -0.24 -16.87 27.94
CA VAL A 23 0.42 -17.80 28.89
C VAL A 23 -0.11 -17.60 30.31
N TYR A 24 -0.34 -16.35 30.72
CA TYR A 24 -0.75 -15.99 32.07
C TYR A 24 -2.26 -15.80 32.23
N SER A 25 -3.06 -16.07 31.19
CA SER A 25 -4.52 -15.92 31.27
C SER A 25 -5.15 -16.93 32.24
N PRO A 26 -6.00 -16.51 33.18
CA PRO A 26 -6.62 -17.38 34.18
C PRO A 26 -7.75 -18.28 33.64
N SER A 27 -8.19 -18.10 32.39
CA SER A 27 -9.26 -18.90 31.79
C SER A 27 -8.95 -19.28 30.34
N PHE A 28 -9.48 -20.43 29.91
CA PHE A 28 -9.35 -20.91 28.53
C PHE A 28 -9.91 -19.92 27.51
N THR A 29 -11.04 -19.27 27.81
CA THR A 29 -11.65 -18.27 26.91
C THR A 29 -10.75 -17.06 26.71
N GLN A 30 -10.10 -16.57 27.77
CA GLN A 30 -9.13 -15.46 27.65
C GLN A 30 -7.89 -15.90 26.89
N GLN A 31 -7.37 -17.10 27.13
CA GLN A 31 -6.25 -17.67 26.38
C GLN A 31 -6.56 -17.71 24.88
N GLN A 32 -7.74 -18.24 24.52
CA GLN A 32 -8.21 -18.31 23.14
C GLN A 32 -8.29 -16.92 22.51
N THR A 33 -8.83 -15.93 23.23
CA THR A 33 -8.93 -14.54 22.74
C THR A 33 -7.55 -13.94 22.43
N TYR A 34 -6.55 -14.15 23.29
CA TYR A 34 -5.18 -13.68 23.03
C TYR A 34 -4.55 -14.38 21.81
N LEU A 35 -4.80 -15.68 21.63
CA LEU A 35 -4.33 -16.41 20.46
C LEU A 35 -5.00 -15.92 19.17
N GLU A 36 -6.32 -15.65 19.20
CA GLU A 36 -7.04 -15.05 18.07
C GLU A 36 -6.47 -13.67 17.71
N LEU A 37 -6.20 -12.83 18.71
CA LEU A 37 -5.54 -11.53 18.51
C LEU A 37 -4.13 -11.68 17.93
N PHE A 38 -3.37 -12.69 18.39
CA PHE A 38 -2.05 -12.99 17.86
C PHE A 38 -2.11 -13.34 16.37
N PHE A 39 -3.04 -14.22 15.97
CA PHE A 39 -3.21 -14.58 14.57
C PHE A 39 -3.72 -13.42 13.71
N LEU A 40 -4.67 -12.64 14.23
CA LEU A 40 -5.21 -11.48 13.53
C LEU A 40 -4.12 -10.43 13.28
N LEU A 41 -3.43 -9.99 14.33
CA LEU A 41 -2.35 -9.01 14.20
C LEU A 41 -1.17 -9.57 13.39
N GLY A 42 -0.90 -10.87 13.52
CA GLY A 42 0.09 -11.59 12.70
C GLY A 42 -0.24 -11.50 11.22
N SER A 43 -1.48 -11.78 10.86
CA SER A 43 -1.96 -11.70 9.48
C SER A 43 -1.89 -10.26 8.94
N LEU A 44 -2.27 -9.27 9.74
CA LEU A 44 -2.19 -7.86 9.36
C LEU A 44 -0.75 -7.39 9.17
N LEU A 45 0.15 -7.72 10.12
CA LEU A 45 1.57 -7.37 10.01
C LEU A 45 2.20 -8.05 8.79
N PHE A 46 1.82 -9.30 8.50
CA PHE A 46 2.26 -10.01 7.30
C PHE A 46 1.81 -9.29 6.02
N ILE A 47 0.52 -8.97 5.90
CA ILE A 47 -0.02 -8.22 4.76
C ILE A 47 0.70 -6.88 4.61
N PHE A 48 0.87 -6.12 5.71
CA PHE A 48 1.58 -4.84 5.69
C PHE A 48 3.05 -5.00 5.28
N SER A 49 3.75 -6.00 5.81
CA SER A 49 5.15 -6.28 5.47
C SER A 49 5.30 -6.63 3.99
N VAL A 50 4.39 -7.44 3.46
CA VAL A 50 4.31 -7.77 2.03
C VAL A 50 4.12 -6.50 1.20
N LEU A 51 3.21 -5.59 1.59
CA LEU A 51 3.03 -4.30 0.93
C LEU A 51 4.28 -3.40 0.99
N VAL A 52 4.96 -3.33 2.13
CA VAL A 52 6.19 -2.54 2.30
C VAL A 52 7.32 -3.11 1.43
N VAL A 53 7.48 -4.43 1.41
CA VAL A 53 8.46 -5.10 0.54
C VAL A 53 8.12 -4.85 -0.93
N PHE A 54 6.83 -4.88 -1.31
CA PHE A 54 6.39 -4.54 -2.67
C PHE A 54 6.70 -3.09 -3.03
N ALA A 55 6.39 -2.15 -2.14
CA ALA A 55 6.76 -0.76 -2.31
C ALA A 55 8.28 -0.60 -2.43
N TRP A 56 9.08 -1.37 -1.68
CA TRP A 56 10.54 -1.28 -1.70
C TRP A 56 11.18 -1.81 -2.98
N ILE A 57 10.81 -3.01 -3.44
CA ILE A 57 11.47 -3.70 -4.56
C ILE A 57 11.13 -3.06 -5.93
N GLY A 58 9.98 -2.40 -6.04
CA GLY A 58 9.52 -1.76 -7.28
C GLY A 58 8.76 -2.70 -8.22
N PHE A 59 8.01 -2.10 -9.15
CA PHE A 59 6.94 -2.76 -9.90
C PHE A 59 7.41 -3.95 -10.77
N LYS A 60 8.60 -3.86 -11.37
CA LYS A 60 9.09 -4.89 -12.31
C LYS A 60 9.30 -6.25 -11.64
N THR A 61 10.02 -6.27 -10.52
CA THR A 61 10.29 -7.51 -9.78
C THR A 61 9.01 -8.03 -9.13
N PHE A 62 8.18 -7.12 -8.63
CA PHE A 62 6.86 -7.44 -8.12
C PHE A 62 6.01 -8.17 -9.17
N ALA A 63 5.92 -7.66 -10.40
CA ALA A 63 5.12 -8.26 -11.47
C ALA A 63 5.53 -9.71 -11.78
N LEU A 64 6.84 -10.02 -11.73
CA LEU A 64 7.35 -11.37 -11.94
C LEU A 64 6.91 -12.34 -10.82
N PHE A 65 7.10 -11.95 -9.56
CA PHE A 65 6.66 -12.78 -8.42
C PHE A 65 5.14 -12.89 -8.34
N PHE A 66 4.43 -11.81 -8.66
CA PHE A 66 2.98 -11.79 -8.69
C PHE A 66 2.42 -12.70 -9.77
N MET A 67 3.03 -12.75 -10.96
CA MET A 67 2.60 -13.68 -12.01
C MET A 67 2.74 -15.15 -11.58
N LEU A 68 3.85 -15.50 -10.91
CA LEU A 68 4.03 -16.85 -10.35
C LEU A 68 2.99 -17.14 -9.26
N PHE A 69 2.74 -16.17 -8.38
CA PHE A 69 1.72 -16.30 -7.34
C PHE A 69 0.32 -16.50 -7.93
N LEU A 70 -0.06 -15.72 -8.95
CA LEU A 70 -1.34 -15.88 -9.65
C LEU A 70 -1.45 -17.26 -10.32
N ALA A 71 -0.37 -17.79 -10.89
CA ALA A 71 -0.38 -19.14 -11.45
C ALA A 71 -0.65 -20.20 -10.36
N ILE A 72 -0.04 -20.06 -9.18
CA ILE A 72 -0.30 -20.94 -8.03
C ILE A 72 -1.76 -20.79 -7.56
N MET A 73 -2.27 -19.56 -7.48
CA MET A 73 -3.67 -19.29 -7.12
C MET A 73 -4.66 -19.89 -8.12
N MET A 74 -4.35 -19.85 -9.41
CA MET A 74 -5.16 -20.49 -10.44
C MET A 74 -5.25 -22.00 -10.24
N ILE A 75 -4.14 -22.65 -9.86
CA ILE A 75 -4.09 -24.10 -9.60
C ILE A 75 -4.87 -24.47 -8.35
N LEU A 76 -4.75 -23.68 -7.27
CA LEU A 76 -5.34 -24.02 -5.96
C LEU A 76 -6.80 -23.59 -5.80
N PHE A 77 -7.16 -22.42 -6.34
CA PHE A 77 -8.43 -21.74 -6.08
C PHE A 77 -9.20 -21.38 -7.36
N GLY A 78 -8.67 -21.74 -8.53
CA GLY A 78 -9.30 -21.46 -9.82
C GLY A 78 -9.37 -19.97 -10.16
N ILE A 79 -10.23 -19.66 -11.13
CA ILE A 79 -10.35 -18.30 -11.70
C ILE A 79 -10.86 -17.28 -10.67
N GLU A 80 -11.74 -17.68 -9.76
CA GLU A 80 -12.30 -16.81 -8.73
C GLU A 80 -11.21 -16.30 -7.77
N GLY A 81 -10.32 -17.20 -7.34
CA GLY A 81 -9.18 -16.84 -6.49
C GLY A 81 -8.21 -15.88 -7.18
N VAL A 82 -7.91 -16.12 -8.46
CA VAL A 82 -7.05 -15.24 -9.26
C VAL A 82 -7.68 -13.85 -9.42
N LEU A 83 -8.97 -13.78 -9.70
CA LEU A 83 -9.70 -12.52 -9.85
C LEU A 83 -9.69 -11.73 -8.54
N LEU A 84 -9.99 -12.38 -7.42
CA LEU A 84 -10.01 -11.75 -6.11
C LEU A 84 -8.63 -11.17 -5.74
N ILE A 85 -7.58 -11.99 -5.87
CA ILE A 85 -6.21 -11.56 -5.56
C ILE A 85 -5.78 -10.43 -6.48
N SER A 86 -6.06 -10.55 -7.78
CA SER A 86 -5.72 -9.51 -8.77
C SER A 86 -6.43 -8.19 -8.48
N ALA A 87 -7.71 -8.23 -8.10
CA ALA A 87 -8.46 -7.05 -7.69
C ALA A 87 -7.88 -6.41 -6.43
N LEU A 88 -7.63 -7.20 -5.38
CA LEU A 88 -7.03 -6.71 -4.12
C LEU A 88 -5.67 -6.06 -4.36
N THR A 89 -4.83 -6.71 -5.17
CA THR A 89 -3.50 -6.20 -5.51
C THR A 89 -3.56 -4.94 -6.37
N TYR A 90 -4.44 -4.89 -7.36
CA TYR A 90 -4.67 -3.69 -8.17
C TYR A 90 -5.12 -2.53 -7.29
N THR A 91 -6.07 -2.76 -6.38
CA THR A 91 -6.56 -1.73 -5.45
C THR A 91 -5.48 -1.27 -4.50
N ALA A 92 -4.74 -2.19 -3.86
CA ALA A 92 -3.69 -1.84 -2.91
C ALA A 92 -2.55 -1.06 -3.57
N TRP A 93 -2.04 -1.53 -4.71
CA TRP A 93 -0.97 -0.85 -5.44
C TRP A 93 -1.44 0.48 -6.02
N GLY A 94 -2.63 0.49 -6.63
CA GLY A 94 -3.22 1.70 -7.17
C GLY A 94 -3.40 2.77 -6.09
N PHE A 95 -3.74 2.38 -4.86
CA PHE A 95 -3.87 3.30 -3.73
C PHE A 95 -2.53 3.90 -3.30
N ILE A 96 -1.49 3.07 -3.16
CA ILE A 96 -0.13 3.55 -2.83
C ILE A 96 0.37 4.51 -3.91
N PHE A 97 0.30 4.09 -5.18
CA PHE A 97 0.74 4.90 -6.31
C PHE A 97 -0.02 6.22 -6.38
N ALA A 98 -1.34 6.19 -6.24
CA ALA A 98 -2.17 7.38 -6.30
C ALA A 98 -1.89 8.37 -5.15
N LEU A 99 -1.67 7.87 -3.92
CA LEU A 99 -1.24 8.71 -2.80
C LEU A 99 0.11 9.36 -3.07
N GLU A 100 1.11 8.60 -3.54
CA GLU A 100 2.43 9.14 -3.88
C GLU A 100 2.32 10.21 -4.98
N VAL A 101 1.48 9.99 -6.00
CA VAL A 101 1.22 10.99 -7.04
C VAL A 101 0.59 12.26 -6.47
N LEU A 102 -0.40 12.14 -5.58
CA LEU A 102 -1.03 13.30 -4.94
C LEU A 102 -0.02 14.05 -4.05
N LEU A 103 0.79 13.34 -3.25
CA LEU A 103 1.85 13.93 -2.45
C LEU A 103 2.90 14.64 -3.32
N PHE A 104 3.25 14.03 -4.45
CA PHE A 104 4.13 14.64 -5.45
C PHE A 104 3.53 15.92 -6.03
N ASP A 105 2.24 15.92 -6.37
CA ASP A 105 1.53 17.10 -6.90
C ASP A 105 1.55 18.26 -5.89
N HIS A 106 1.54 17.94 -4.59
CA HIS A 106 1.67 18.89 -3.48
C HIS A 106 3.13 19.27 -3.15
N GLY A 107 4.11 18.81 -3.92
CA GLY A 107 5.52 19.19 -3.76
C GLY A 107 6.26 18.50 -2.62
N VAL A 108 5.75 17.38 -2.11
CA VAL A 108 6.41 16.62 -1.03
C VAL A 108 7.69 15.95 -1.56
N GLU A 109 8.85 16.31 -1.00
CA GLU A 109 10.16 15.82 -1.44
C GLU A 109 10.29 14.28 -1.33
N SER A 110 9.72 13.66 -0.29
CA SER A 110 9.81 12.20 -0.12
C SER A 110 9.12 11.45 -1.27
N ALA A 111 8.01 11.97 -1.80
CA ALA A 111 7.31 11.39 -2.93
C ALA A 111 8.14 11.54 -4.21
N GLN A 112 8.77 12.70 -4.44
CA GLN A 112 9.69 12.92 -5.57
C GLN A 112 10.83 11.89 -5.56
N VAL A 113 11.48 11.72 -4.40
CA VAL A 113 12.57 10.75 -4.23
C VAL A 113 12.08 9.33 -4.47
N TRP A 114 10.87 8.98 -4.00
CA TRP A 114 10.28 7.66 -4.23
C TRP A 114 10.10 7.35 -5.72
N PHE A 115 9.59 8.30 -6.52
CA PHE A 115 9.45 8.13 -7.97
C PHE A 115 10.80 8.01 -8.67
N ILE A 116 11.76 8.90 -8.38
CA ILE A 116 13.11 8.88 -8.98
C ILE A 116 13.81 7.54 -8.73
N GLN A 117 13.61 6.94 -7.55
CA GLN A 117 14.24 5.66 -7.21
C GLN A 117 13.62 4.46 -7.90
N LYS A 118 12.36 4.54 -8.35
CA LYS A 118 11.57 3.37 -8.76
C LYS A 118 11.11 3.37 -10.21
N TYR A 119 11.10 4.54 -10.85
CA TYR A 119 10.50 4.71 -12.16
C TYR A 119 11.44 5.40 -13.13
N ASP A 120 11.47 4.89 -14.35
CA ASP A 120 11.68 5.72 -15.53
C ASP A 120 10.35 6.35 -15.97
N PHE A 121 10.42 7.41 -16.79
CA PHE A 121 9.21 8.11 -17.23
C PHE A 121 8.20 7.21 -17.97
N GLU A 122 8.65 6.25 -18.79
CA GLU A 122 7.76 5.40 -19.57
C GLU A 122 7.01 4.40 -18.68
N SER A 123 7.69 3.84 -17.68
CA SER A 123 7.12 2.98 -16.65
C SER A 123 6.11 3.75 -15.79
N PHE A 124 6.47 4.97 -15.37
CA PHE A 124 5.55 5.84 -14.62
C PHE A 124 4.30 6.15 -15.43
N LYS A 125 4.46 6.55 -16.69
CA LYS A 125 3.35 6.91 -17.58
C LYS A 125 2.37 5.76 -17.76
N LYS A 126 2.85 4.52 -17.90
CA LYS A 126 1.99 3.33 -18.00
C LYS A 126 1.16 3.12 -16.73
N GLU A 127 1.80 3.19 -15.56
CA GLU A 127 1.11 3.04 -14.28
C GLU A 127 0.13 4.19 -14.01
N PHE A 128 0.51 5.42 -14.38
CA PHE A 128 -0.34 6.60 -14.26
C PHE A 128 -1.67 6.42 -15.01
N TYR A 129 -1.63 5.87 -16.23
CA TYR A 129 -2.85 5.55 -16.97
C TYR A 129 -3.60 4.34 -16.40
N ALA A 130 -2.88 3.29 -15.98
CA ALA A 130 -3.49 2.08 -15.42
C ALA A 130 -4.25 2.36 -14.11
N PHE A 131 -3.75 3.27 -13.27
CA PHE A 131 -4.33 3.65 -11.98
C PHE A 131 -5.11 4.95 -12.01
N TYR A 132 -5.37 5.50 -13.20
CA TYR A 132 -6.18 6.70 -13.36
C TYR A 132 -7.56 6.62 -12.68
N PRO A 133 -8.30 5.48 -12.71
CA PRO A 133 -9.55 5.35 -11.97
C PRO A 133 -9.37 5.48 -10.45
N VAL A 134 -8.28 4.94 -9.89
CA VAL A 134 -7.99 4.98 -8.46
C VAL A 134 -7.55 6.39 -8.03
N LEU A 135 -6.75 7.06 -8.86
CA LEU A 135 -6.40 8.48 -8.71
C LEU A 135 -7.65 9.36 -8.63
N GLY A 136 -8.59 9.19 -9.56
CA GLY A 136 -9.85 9.93 -9.56
C GLY A 136 -10.69 9.67 -8.31
N LEU A 137 -10.76 8.42 -7.86
CA LEU A 137 -11.48 8.06 -6.63
C LEU A 137 -10.85 8.72 -5.40
N LEU A 138 -9.52 8.70 -5.28
CA LEU A 138 -8.81 9.34 -4.17
C LEU A 138 -8.91 10.86 -4.21
N TYR A 139 -8.85 11.48 -5.38
CA TYR A 139 -9.08 12.91 -5.54
C TYR A 139 -10.48 13.30 -5.06
N ILE A 140 -11.51 12.54 -5.44
CA ILE A 140 -12.88 12.76 -4.95
C ILE A 140 -12.91 12.64 -3.42
N LEU A 141 -12.29 11.60 -2.88
CA LEU A 141 -12.34 11.31 -1.44
C LEU A 141 -11.60 12.34 -0.58
N LEU A 142 -10.42 12.77 -1.03
CA LEU A 142 -9.50 13.59 -0.25
C LEU A 142 -9.63 15.09 -0.53
N GLU A 143 -10.15 15.47 -1.69
CA GLU A 143 -10.29 16.89 -2.05
C GLU A 143 -11.75 17.31 -2.24
N LEU A 144 -12.53 16.56 -3.03
CA LEU A 144 -13.90 16.95 -3.34
C LEU A 144 -14.84 16.84 -2.13
N ILE A 145 -14.76 15.73 -1.37
CA ILE A 145 -15.60 15.54 -0.18
C ILE A 145 -15.29 16.60 0.90
N PRO A 146 -14.01 16.85 1.28
CA PRO A 146 -13.71 17.92 2.24
C PRO A 146 -14.10 19.30 1.74
N HIS A 147 -13.96 19.58 0.45
CA HIS A 147 -14.43 20.84 -0.12
C HIS A 147 -15.95 21.03 0.06
N ILE A 148 -16.75 19.98 -0.20
CA ILE A 148 -18.21 20.04 -0.04
C ILE A 148 -18.60 20.17 1.44
N LEU A 149 -17.92 19.45 2.33
CA LEU A 149 -18.30 19.36 3.74
C LEU A 149 -17.76 20.51 4.60
N TYR A 150 -16.51 20.92 4.37
CA TYR A 150 -15.77 21.89 5.19
C TYR A 150 -15.45 23.20 4.47
N ARG A 151 -15.75 23.33 3.16
CA ARG A 151 -15.45 24.52 2.33
C ARG A 151 -13.96 24.87 2.24
N ASP A 152 -13.09 23.89 2.36
CA ASP A 152 -11.66 24.06 2.14
C ASP A 152 -11.36 24.45 0.68
N ARG A 153 -10.17 24.99 0.39
CA ARG A 153 -9.81 25.30 -1.00
C ARG A 153 -9.59 24.00 -1.76
N LEU A 154 -10.33 23.83 -2.85
CA LEU A 154 -10.14 22.72 -3.79
C LEU A 154 -8.84 22.94 -4.55
N ILE A 155 -7.90 22.00 -4.45
CA ILE A 155 -6.68 22.03 -5.25
C ILE A 155 -7.03 21.32 -6.56
N GLU A 156 -6.76 21.98 -7.68
CA GLU A 156 -7.14 21.43 -8.97
C GLU A 156 -6.07 20.42 -9.39
N PHE A 157 -6.34 19.12 -9.20
CA PHE A 157 -5.46 18.08 -9.69
C PHE A 157 -5.47 18.09 -11.22
N LYS A 158 -4.33 18.45 -11.83
CA LYS A 158 -4.14 18.49 -13.29
C LYS A 158 -3.24 17.35 -13.74
N PRO A 159 -3.80 16.25 -14.27
CA PRO A 159 -3.02 15.10 -14.74
C PRO A 159 -1.90 15.46 -15.73
N SER A 160 -2.15 16.42 -16.62
CA SER A 160 -1.17 16.91 -17.60
C SER A 160 0.04 17.54 -16.95
N ASP A 161 -0.16 18.28 -15.87
CA ASP A 161 0.88 19.01 -15.17
C ASP A 161 1.75 18.05 -14.37
N VAL A 162 1.13 17.04 -13.74
CA VAL A 162 1.83 15.93 -13.08
C VAL A 162 2.71 15.19 -14.08
N LEU A 163 2.17 14.79 -15.24
CA LEU A 163 2.95 14.12 -16.30
C LEU A 163 4.13 14.98 -16.77
N ALA A 164 3.91 16.27 -17.02
CA ALA A 164 4.96 17.17 -17.49
C ALA A 164 6.06 17.40 -16.45
N ARG A 165 5.72 17.46 -15.15
CA ARG A 165 6.72 17.55 -14.08
C ARG A 165 7.45 16.23 -13.86
N MET A 166 6.76 15.09 -13.96
CA MET A 166 7.37 13.77 -13.87
C MET A 166 8.35 13.51 -15.02
N GLU A 167 8.02 13.95 -16.23
CA GLU A 167 8.92 13.85 -17.39
C GLU A 167 10.25 14.58 -17.15
N LYS A 168 10.23 15.71 -16.42
CA LYS A 168 11.43 16.50 -16.13
C LYS A 168 12.34 15.85 -15.09
N ILE A 169 11.80 15.07 -14.15
CA ILE A 169 12.58 14.49 -13.05
C ILE A 169 12.96 13.03 -13.28
N LEU A 170 12.25 12.33 -14.18
CA LEU A 170 12.45 10.90 -14.47
C LEU A 170 13.13 10.63 -15.84
N LYS A 171 13.49 11.68 -16.59
CA LYS A 171 14.36 11.60 -17.77
C LYS A 171 15.81 11.88 -17.40
#